data_AF-A0A953ML91-F1
#
_entry.id   AF-A0A953ML91-F1
#
_cell.length_a   1.000
_cell.length_b   1.000
_cell.length_c   1.000
_cell.angle_alpha   90.00
_cell.angle_beta   90.00
_cell.angle_gamma   90.00
#
_symmetry.space_group_name_H-M   'P 1'
#
loop_
_entity.id
_entity.type
_entity.pdbx_description
1 polymer ?
#
loop_
_entity_poly.entity_id
_entity_poly.type
_entity_poly.pdbx_seq_one_letter_code
_entity_poly.pdbx_strand_id
1 'polypeptide(L)'
;MVTRTKLELEINKPIEIEVLYDDPVTGKNQYGDYYLYAVKTEDGEYSYFPPESVHEQLKHLHRGDKAVITKLAAQRGNKLITKYDVQPCNQSASAESAPTTSENNISDIKNISSQDDKYYAIMLNSYKDALRINNELNNMADASKIAVTLFIARSKV
;
A
#
# COMPACT_ATOMS: atom_id res chain seq x y z
N MET A 1 20.03 4.41 29.19
CA MET A 1 20.00 3.53 28.01
C MET A 1 18.72 2.70 28.11
N VAL A 2 17.72 2.98 27.26
CA VAL A 2 16.46 2.22 27.28
C VAL A 2 16.64 1.02 26.35
N THR A 3 16.73 -0.18 26.91
CA THR A 3 16.79 -1.43 26.15
C THR A 3 15.41 -1.77 25.63
N ARG A 4 15.08 -1.30 24.43
CA ARG A 4 13.84 -1.67 23.74
C ARG A 4 13.96 -3.07 23.18
N THR A 5 13.01 -3.95 23.51
CA THR A 5 12.92 -5.32 22.99
C THR A 5 12.74 -5.32 21.48
N LYS A 6 13.31 -6.31 20.80
CA LYS A 6 13.17 -6.47 19.36
C LYS A 6 11.74 -6.91 19.01
N LEU A 7 11.12 -6.27 18.02
CA LEU A 7 9.84 -6.73 17.46
C LEU A 7 10.09 -7.89 16.50
N GLU A 8 9.50 -9.05 16.80
CA GLU A 8 9.50 -10.24 15.96
C GLU A 8 8.09 -10.41 15.35
N LEU A 9 8.01 -10.47 14.02
CA LEU A 9 6.73 -10.66 13.31
C LEU A 9 6.45 -12.15 13.09
N GLU A 10 5.30 -12.62 13.56
CA GLU A 10 4.81 -13.96 13.31
C GLU A 10 4.27 -14.11 11.88
N ILE A 11 4.38 -15.32 11.31
CA ILE A 11 3.92 -15.61 9.95
C ILE A 11 2.39 -15.56 9.90
N ASN A 12 1.85 -14.89 8.89
CA ASN A 12 0.43 -14.68 8.60
C ASN A 12 -0.34 -14.00 9.74
N LYS A 13 0.35 -13.30 10.65
CA LYS A 13 -0.28 -12.44 11.65
C LYS A 13 -0.05 -10.97 11.32
N PRO A 14 -1.12 -10.18 11.15
CA PRO A 14 -1.00 -8.74 11.05
C PRO A 14 -0.65 -8.16 12.43
N ILE A 15 0.32 -7.24 12.46
CA ILE A 15 0.67 -6.48 13.66
C ILE A 15 0.56 -5.00 13.32
N GLU A 16 -0.27 -4.27 14.07
CA GLU A 16 -0.34 -2.82 14.00
C GLU A 16 0.85 -2.22 14.75
N ILE A 17 1.56 -1.32 14.08
CA ILE A 17 2.68 -0.57 14.62
C ILE A 17 2.42 0.93 14.45
N GLU A 18 2.85 1.71 15.44
CA GLU A 18 2.90 3.17 15.38
C GLU A 18 4.37 3.61 15.36
N VAL A 19 4.75 4.43 14.39
CA VAL A 19 6.14 4.89 14.22
C VAL A 19 6.44 5.99 15.24
N LEU A 20 7.50 5.84 16.05
CA LEU A 20 7.81 6.78 17.14
C LEU A 20 8.79 7.90 16.73
N TYR A 21 9.52 7.75 15.64
CA TYR A 21 10.50 8.71 15.14
C TYR A 21 10.40 8.84 13.63
N ASP A 22 10.64 10.05 13.11
CA ASP A 22 10.57 10.34 11.68
C ASP A 22 11.69 9.64 10.89
N ASP A 23 12.92 9.71 11.41
CA ASP A 23 14.08 9.12 10.76
C ASP A 23 14.48 7.78 11.41
N PRO A 24 14.64 6.70 10.62
CA PRO A 24 15.19 5.46 11.13
C PRO A 24 16.68 5.59 11.44
N VAL A 25 17.14 4.82 12.42
CA VAL A 25 18.58 4.67 12.66
C VAL A 25 19.15 3.72 11.62
N THR A 26 19.95 4.26 10.70
CA THR A 26 20.59 3.47 9.64
C THR A 26 22.03 3.12 10.03
N GLY A 27 22.48 1.92 9.67
CA GLY A 27 23.89 1.56 9.79
C GLY A 27 24.24 0.40 8.86
N LYS A 28 25.47 -0.10 8.98
CA LYS A 28 25.96 -1.20 8.14
C LYS A 28 26.54 -2.33 9.00
N ASN A 29 26.20 -3.57 8.65
CA ASN A 29 26.74 -4.78 9.25
C ASN A 29 27.33 -5.70 8.16
N GLN A 30 27.79 -6.89 8.56
CA GLN A 30 28.38 -7.88 7.64
C GLN A 30 27.43 -8.43 6.58
N TYR A 31 26.12 -8.22 6.74
CA TYR A 31 25.07 -8.68 5.82
C TYR A 31 24.48 -7.55 4.96
N GLY A 32 24.92 -6.30 5.17
CA GLY A 32 24.45 -5.14 4.42
C GLY A 32 24.00 -4.00 5.32
N ASP A 33 23.22 -3.10 4.74
CA ASP A 33 22.66 -1.96 5.45
C ASP A 33 21.48 -2.42 6.31
N TYR A 34 21.39 -1.90 7.53
CA TYR A 34 20.29 -2.14 8.44
C TYR A 34 19.57 -0.83 8.75
N TYR A 35 18.25 -0.94 8.93
CA TYR A 35 17.37 0.15 9.28
C TYR A 35 16.70 -0.23 10.60
N LEU A 36 16.79 0.63 11.60
CA LEU A 36 16.20 0.43 12.91
C LEU A 36 15.12 1.48 13.15
N TYR A 37 13.89 1.00 13.30
CA TYR A 37 12.73 1.80 13.64
C TYR A 37 12.35 1.56 15.10
N ALA A 38 12.02 2.61 15.84
CA ALA A 38 11.30 2.45 17.10
C ALA A 38 9.81 2.53 16.79
N VAL A 39 9.11 1.47 17.14
CA VAL A 39 7.69 1.32 16.88
C VAL A 39 6.96 1.01 18.18
N LYS A 40 5.71 1.40 18.27
CA LYS A 40 4.84 1.10 19.40
C LYS A 40 3.71 0.19 18.93
N THR A 41 3.50 -0.89 19.66
CA THR A 41 2.39 -1.83 19.48
C THR A 41 1.44 -1.72 20.68
N GLU A 42 0.37 -2.52 20.69
CA GLU A 42 -0.53 -2.65 21.85
C GLU A 42 0.22 -3.07 23.12
N ASP A 43 1.25 -3.91 22.97
CA ASP A 43 2.02 -4.49 24.08
C ASP A 43 3.13 -3.56 24.61
N GLY A 44 3.50 -2.50 23.88
CA GLY A 44 4.52 -1.55 24.30
C GLY A 44 5.43 -1.03 23.18
N GLU A 45 6.59 -0.48 23.56
CA GLU A 45 7.59 0.04 22.61
C GLU A 45 8.63 -1.04 22.25
N TYR A 46 8.85 -1.22 20.94
CA TYR A 46 9.78 -2.20 20.40
C TYR A 46 10.73 -1.59 19.36
N SER A 47 11.85 -2.26 19.17
CA SER A 47 12.83 -2.01 18.11
C SER A 47 12.55 -2.92 16.93
N TYR A 48 12.15 -2.37 15.78
CA TYR A 48 11.87 -3.12 14.57
C TYR A 48 13.01 -2.99 13.56
N PHE A 49 13.44 -4.14 13.03
CA PHE A 49 14.47 -4.26 11.98
C PHE A 49 13.81 -4.74 10.68
N PRO A 50 13.21 -3.83 9.88
CA PRO A 50 12.61 -4.20 8.61
C PRO A 50 13.66 -4.65 7.58
N PRO A 51 13.29 -5.57 6.66
CA PRO A 51 14.02 -5.75 5.43
C PRO A 51 13.88 -4.51 4.53
N GLU A 52 14.77 -4.37 3.55
CA GLU A 52 14.82 -3.25 2.60
C GLU A 52 13.46 -2.96 1.94
N SER A 53 12.73 -4.01 1.53
CA SER A 53 11.40 -3.87 0.92
C SER A 53 10.36 -3.20 1.83
N VAL A 54 10.47 -3.41 3.14
CA VAL A 54 9.59 -2.81 4.14
C VAL A 54 10.08 -1.41 4.49
N HIS A 55 11.40 -1.20 4.55
CA HIS A 55 12.00 0.12 4.76
C HIS A 55 11.53 1.14 3.71
N GLU A 56 11.54 0.79 2.43
CA GLU A 56 11.04 1.65 1.34
C GLU A 56 9.60 2.12 1.57
N GLN A 57 8.75 1.26 2.14
CA GLN A 57 7.36 1.59 2.46
C GLN A 57 7.26 2.42 3.74
N LEU A 58 8.04 2.07 4.77
CA LEU A 58 8.03 2.78 6.06
C LEU A 58 8.70 4.16 6.01
N LYS A 59 9.63 4.40 5.09
CA LYS A 59 10.32 5.70 4.94
C LYS A 59 9.36 6.85 4.59
N HIS A 60 8.19 6.53 4.04
CA HIS A 60 7.16 7.51 3.73
C HIS A 60 6.23 7.82 4.92
N LEU A 61 6.36 7.09 6.04
CA LEU A 61 5.61 7.32 7.27
C LEU A 61 6.37 8.27 8.18
N HIS A 62 5.64 9.15 8.84
CA HIS A 62 6.17 10.09 9.83
C HIS A 62 5.88 9.62 11.25
N ARG A 63 6.48 10.30 12.23
CA ARG A 63 6.22 10.06 13.64
C ARG A 63 4.73 10.21 13.96
N GLY A 64 4.16 9.17 14.56
CA GLY A 64 2.75 9.08 14.93
C GLY A 64 1.90 8.36 13.88
N ASP A 65 2.44 8.10 12.68
CA ASP A 65 1.71 7.32 11.69
C ASP A 65 1.67 5.85 12.08
N LYS A 66 0.53 5.23 11.79
CA LYS A 66 0.28 3.82 12.06
C LYS A 66 0.40 3.03 10.78
N ALA A 67 0.87 1.79 10.87
CA ALA A 67 0.89 0.85 9.76
C ALA A 67 0.66 -0.57 10.26
N VAL A 68 -0.04 -1.38 9.48
CA VAL A 68 -0.20 -2.81 9.75
C VAL A 68 0.82 -3.56 8.91
N ILE A 69 1.73 -4.27 9.56
CA ILE A 69 2.72 -5.13 8.90
C ILE A 69 2.27 -6.58 9.01
N THR A 70 2.16 -7.26 7.87
CA THR A 70 1.87 -8.70 7.80
C THR A 70 3.00 -9.44 7.11
N LYS A 71 3.58 -10.42 7.80
CA LYS A 71 4.59 -11.32 7.23
C LYS A 71 3.90 -12.51 6.56
N LEU A 72 3.72 -12.45 5.25
CA LEU A 72 3.06 -13.50 4.46
C LEU A 72 4.05 -14.57 4.03
N ALA A 73 3.67 -15.84 4.21
CA ALA A 73 4.38 -16.97 3.61
C ALA A 73 3.79 -17.28 2.23
N ALA A 74 4.56 -17.03 1.17
CA ALA A 74 4.16 -17.32 -0.21
C ALA A 74 4.95 -18.52 -0.74
N GLN A 75 4.27 -19.58 -1.17
CA GLN A 75 4.90 -20.72 -1.81
C GLN A 75 5.04 -20.45 -3.32
N ARG A 76 6.28 -20.35 -3.82
CA ARG A 76 6.56 -20.37 -5.26
C ARG A 76 7.18 -21.70 -5.64
N GLY A 77 6.34 -22.60 -6.16
CA GLY A 77 6.73 -23.97 -6.48
C GLY A 77 7.13 -24.74 -5.23
N ASN A 78 8.35 -25.27 -5.19
CA ASN A 78 8.89 -26.00 -4.04
C ASN A 78 9.63 -25.11 -3.01
N LYS A 79 9.69 -23.79 -3.22
CA LYS A 79 10.37 -22.84 -2.32
C LYS A 79 9.38 -21.96 -1.58
N LEU A 80 9.54 -21.88 -0.25
CA LEU A 80 8.80 -20.96 0.61
C LEU A 80 9.50 -19.59 0.58
N ILE A 81 8.80 -18.56 0.14
CA ILE A 81 9.27 -17.18 0.07
C ILE A 81 8.54 -16.38 1.15
N THR A 82 9.27 -15.57 1.90
CA THR A 82 8.67 -14.62 2.85
C THR A 82 8.37 -13.32 2.10
N LYS A 83 7.10 -12.94 2.01
CA LYS A 83 6.65 -11.65 1.49
C LYS A 83 6.16 -10.80 2.66
N TYR A 84 6.40 -9.49 2.61
CA TYR A 84 5.86 -8.56 3.59
C TYR A 84 4.80 -7.69 2.92
N ASP A 85 3.68 -7.50 3.60
CA ASP A 85 2.62 -6.56 3.24
C ASP A 85 2.59 -5.46 4.30
N VAL A 86 2.75 -4.20 3.90
CA VAL A 86 2.66 -3.05 4.81
C VAL A 86 1.48 -2.21 4.35
N GLN A 87 0.51 -2.04 5.24
CA GLN A 87 -0.66 -1.22 5.00
C GLN A 87 -0.57 0.03 5.88
N PRO A 88 -0.21 1.20 5.35
CA PRO A 88 -0.19 2.43 6.13
C PRO A 88 -1.64 2.77 6.56
N CYS A 89 -1.84 2.88 7.87
CA CYS A 89 -3.08 3.28 8.51
C CYS A 89 -2.95 4.75 8.91
N ASN A 90 -2.76 5.63 7.91
CA ASN A 90 -2.77 7.06 8.17
C ASN A 90 -4.18 7.45 8.59
N GLN A 91 -4.35 7.82 9.86
CA GLN A 91 -5.50 8.58 10.32
C GLN A 91 -5.40 10.02 9.79
N SER A 92 -5.50 10.18 8.48
CA SER A 92 -6.48 11.12 7.97
C SER A 92 -7.75 10.30 7.83
N ALA A 93 -8.85 10.72 8.46
CA ALA A 93 -10.11 10.01 8.36
C ALA A 93 -10.41 9.59 6.91
N SER A 94 -10.91 8.35 6.78
CA SER A 94 -11.40 7.65 5.57
C SER A 94 -10.44 6.64 4.95
N ALA A 95 -10.53 5.38 5.37
CA ALA A 95 -11.27 4.38 4.58
C ALA A 95 -11.08 2.96 5.15
N GLU A 96 -11.86 2.61 6.16
CA GLU A 96 -12.38 1.25 6.25
C GLU A 96 -13.73 1.20 5.52
N SER A 97 -13.83 0.29 4.56
CA SER A 97 -14.98 -0.59 4.35
C SER A 97 -16.38 0.04 4.32
N ALA A 98 -16.91 0.29 3.12
CA ALA A 98 -18.26 -0.04 2.62
C ALA A 98 -18.79 1.02 1.62
N PRO A 99 -19.69 0.63 0.69
CA PRO A 99 -19.92 1.33 -0.57
C PRO A 99 -20.85 2.52 -0.37
N THR A 100 -20.52 3.71 -0.87
CA THR A 100 -21.55 4.67 -1.30
C THR A 100 -21.02 5.74 -2.24
N THR A 101 -21.79 5.93 -3.30
CA THR A 101 -21.85 7.04 -4.25
C THR A 101 -21.61 8.43 -3.62
N SER A 102 -21.06 9.33 -4.45
CA SER A 102 -21.08 10.81 -4.43
C SER A 102 -19.67 11.40 -4.47
N GLU A 103 -19.18 11.79 -5.65
CA GLU A 103 -19.31 13.14 -6.22
C GLU A 103 -18.48 14.22 -5.50
N ASN A 104 -17.56 14.79 -6.29
CA ASN A 104 -16.95 16.11 -6.17
C ASN A 104 -16.01 16.38 -4.98
N ASN A 105 -14.69 16.35 -5.26
CA ASN A 105 -13.76 17.47 -5.02
C ASN A 105 -12.39 17.11 -5.62
N ILE A 106 -12.22 17.41 -6.92
CA ILE A 106 -10.90 17.48 -7.55
C ILE A 106 -10.61 18.96 -7.76
N SER A 107 -9.92 19.55 -6.82
CA SER A 107 -9.19 20.79 -7.00
C SER A 107 -8.05 20.73 -6.02
N ASP A 108 -6.93 20.14 -6.44
CA ASP A 108 -5.57 20.52 -6.05
C ASP A 108 -4.52 19.53 -6.55
N ILE A 109 -4.41 19.34 -7.88
CA ILE A 109 -3.13 19.05 -8.56
C ILE A 109 -3.16 19.72 -9.94
N LYS A 110 -3.00 21.05 -9.96
CA LYS A 110 -2.61 21.78 -11.18
C LYS A 110 -1.08 21.78 -11.23
N ASN A 111 -0.50 20.85 -11.99
CA ASN A 111 0.75 21.00 -12.78
C ASN A 111 1.41 19.63 -12.97
N ILE A 112 1.04 18.90 -14.03
CA ILE A 112 1.95 18.04 -14.81
C ILE A 112 1.35 17.93 -16.24
N SER A 113 2.10 18.43 -17.22
CA SER A 113 2.03 18.21 -18.69
C SER A 113 0.69 17.88 -19.38
N SER A 114 0.22 18.82 -20.20
CA SER A 114 -1.00 18.81 -21.04
C SER A 114 -1.09 17.77 -22.18
N GLN A 115 -0.46 16.60 -22.05
CA GLN A 115 -0.62 15.45 -22.96
C GLN A 115 -0.93 14.16 -22.18
N ASP A 116 -0.48 14.03 -20.93
CA ASP A 116 -0.69 12.83 -20.11
C ASP A 116 -2.15 12.66 -19.66
N ASP A 117 -2.90 13.77 -19.57
CA ASP A 117 -4.30 13.77 -19.14
C ASP A 117 -5.25 13.05 -20.11
N LYS A 118 -4.93 13.01 -21.41
CA LYS A 118 -5.86 12.43 -22.40
C LYS A 118 -6.03 10.93 -22.20
N TYR A 119 -4.93 10.19 -22.10
CA TYR A 119 -4.99 8.74 -21.89
C TYR A 119 -5.47 8.41 -20.48
N TYR A 120 -5.08 9.20 -19.48
CA TYR A 120 -5.58 9.03 -18.12
C TYR A 120 -7.11 9.17 -18.05
N ALA A 121 -7.67 10.24 -18.63
CA ALA A 121 -9.11 10.47 -18.67
C ALA A 121 -9.86 9.37 -19.43
N ILE A 122 -9.31 8.90 -20.57
CA ILE A 122 -9.90 7.80 -21.35
C ILE A 122 -9.89 6.50 -20.54
N MET A 123 -8.80 6.22 -19.80
CA MET A 123 -8.68 5.03 -18.97
C MET A 123 -9.69 5.06 -17.81
N LEU A 124 -9.80 6.20 -17.11
CA LEU A 124 -10.74 6.36 -16.01
C LEU A 124 -12.19 6.14 -16.47
N ASN A 125 -12.58 6.73 -17.61
CA ASN A 125 -13.92 6.53 -18.18
C ASN A 125 -14.15 5.08 -18.61
N SER A 126 -13.14 4.43 -19.21
CA SER A 126 -13.24 3.03 -19.62
C SER A 126 -13.43 2.08 -18.44
N TYR A 127 -12.79 2.38 -17.31
CA TYR A 127 -12.94 1.60 -16.09
C TYR A 127 -14.33 1.76 -15.46
N LYS A 128 -14.86 2.99 -15.41
CA LYS A 128 -16.23 3.26 -14.92
C LYS A 128 -17.27 2.47 -15.72
N ASP A 129 -17.15 2.48 -17.04
CA ASP A 129 -18.08 1.75 -17.91
C ASP A 129 -17.93 0.23 -17.78
N ALA A 130 -16.70 -0.26 -17.59
CA ALA A 130 -16.47 -1.67 -17.35
C ALA A 130 -17.11 -2.17 -16.05
N LEU A 131 -17.05 -1.39 -14.97
CA LEU A 131 -17.74 -1.70 -13.72
C LEU A 131 -19.27 -1.74 -13.91
N ARG A 132 -19.81 -0.81 -14.70
CA ARG A 132 -21.25 -0.79 -15.02
C ARG A 132 -21.67 -2.05 -15.77
N ILE A 133 -20.93 -2.42 -16.81
CA ILE A 133 -21.19 -3.64 -17.58
C ILE A 133 -21.05 -4.88 -16.69
N ASN A 134 -20.05 -4.91 -15.82
CA ASN A 134 -19.85 -6.02 -14.91
C ASN A 134 -21.03 -6.20 -13.94
N ASN A 135 -21.57 -5.09 -13.42
CA ASN A 135 -22.75 -5.10 -12.57
C ASN A 135 -24.01 -5.57 -13.34
N GLU A 136 -24.18 -5.15 -14.60
CA GLU A 136 -25.28 -5.61 -15.47
C GLU A 136 -25.17 -7.11 -15.80
N LEU A 137 -23.96 -7.64 -15.87
CA LEU A 137 -23.67 -9.06 -16.11
C LEU A 137 -23.57 -9.89 -14.82
N ASN A 138 -24.01 -9.38 -13.66
CA ASN A 138 -23.96 -10.07 -12.37
C ASN A 138 -22.57 -10.64 -12.01
N ASN A 139 -21.51 -9.87 -12.24
CA ASN A 139 -20.13 -10.29 -11.96
C ASN A 139 -19.61 -11.48 -12.77
N MET A 140 -20.28 -11.84 -13.87
CA MET A 140 -19.88 -12.96 -14.73
C MET A 140 -18.72 -12.61 -15.69
N ALA A 141 -18.35 -11.34 -15.80
CA ALA A 141 -17.30 -10.87 -16.70
C ALA A 141 -16.19 -10.14 -15.95
N ASP A 142 -14.96 -10.27 -16.42
CA ASP A 142 -13.81 -9.60 -15.81
C ASP A 142 -13.80 -8.11 -16.17
N ALA A 143 -14.12 -7.26 -15.20
CA ALA A 143 -14.13 -5.81 -15.34
C ALA A 143 -12.79 -5.25 -15.87
N SER A 144 -11.66 -5.88 -15.50
CA SER A 144 -10.35 -5.42 -15.96
C SER A 144 -10.18 -5.63 -17.46
N LYS A 145 -10.61 -6.78 -17.98
CA LYS A 145 -10.57 -7.09 -19.43
C LYS A 145 -11.51 -6.21 -20.23
N ILE A 146 -12.71 -5.94 -19.70
CA ILE A 146 -13.67 -5.02 -20.35
C ILE A 146 -13.07 -3.61 -20.40
N ALA A 147 -12.48 -3.13 -19.30
CA ALA A 147 -11.87 -1.80 -19.23
C ALA A 147 -10.74 -1.62 -20.24
N VAL A 148 -9.83 -2.59 -20.36
CA VAL A 148 -8.73 -2.55 -21.33
C VAL A 148 -9.26 -2.58 -22.77
N THR A 149 -10.29 -3.40 -23.04
CA THR A 149 -10.90 -3.48 -24.38
C THR A 149 -11.56 -2.14 -24.77
N LEU A 150 -12.30 -1.52 -23.86
CA LEU A 150 -12.90 -0.19 -24.04
C LEU A 150 -11.84 0.89 -24.20
N PHE A 151 -10.76 0.84 -23.42
CA PHE A 151 -9.66 1.77 -23.52
C PHE A 151 -8.97 1.69 -24.89
N ILE A 152 -8.69 0.49 -25.40
CA ILE A 152 -8.11 0.30 -26.74
C ILE A 152 -9.05 0.82 -27.83
N ALA A 153 -10.35 0.54 -27.72
CA ALA A 153 -11.34 1.03 -28.67
C ALA A 153 -11.45 2.56 -28.71
N ARG A 154 -11.28 3.22 -27.56
CA ARG A 154 -11.37 4.68 -27.40
C ARG A 154 -10.06 5.44 -27.65
N SER A 155 -8.93 4.78 -27.44
CA SER A 155 -7.60 5.36 -27.63
C SER A 155 -7.08 5.23 -29.07
N LYS A 156 -7.68 4.34 -29.88
CA LYS A 156 -7.48 4.32 -31.33
C LYS A 156 -8.13 5.56 -31.96
N VAL A 157 -7.30 6.59 -32.15
CA VAL A 157 -7.52 7.72 -33.07
C VAL A 157 -6.51 7.58 -34.20
#